data_AF-A0A0N5D261-F1
#
_entry.id   AF-A0A0N5D261-F1
#
_cell.length_a   1.000
_cell.length_b   1.000
_cell.length_c   1.000
_cell.angle_alpha   90.00
_cell.angle_beta   90.00
_cell.angle_gamma   90.00
#
_symmetry.space_group_name_H-M   'P 1'
#
loop_
_entity.id
_entity.type
_entity.pdbx_description
1 polymer ?
#
loop_
_entity_poly.entity_id
_entity_poly.type
_entity_poly.pdbx_seq_one_letter_code
_entity_poly.pdbx_strand_id
1 'polypeptide(L)'
;MSTGNINISSRRLEEAVHGGWLMKRGEHIKNWRPRYFLLFKDGALFGFKSKPDPDLPLPDPLNDFIVKDVQDAQYINMVVMVGNL
;
A
#
# COMPACT_ATOMS: atom_id res chain seq x y z
N MET A 1 3.86 11.46 -13.90
CA MET A 1 3.50 12.70 -13.18
C MET A 1 3.28 12.33 -11.73
N SER A 2 4.26 12.62 -10.86
CA SER A 2 4.17 12.35 -9.43
C SER A 2 3.27 13.42 -8.80
N THR A 3 2.01 13.09 -8.58
CA THR A 3 1.06 13.97 -7.88
C THR A 3 1.23 13.78 -6.38
N GLY A 4 1.77 14.80 -5.72
CA GLY A 4 1.90 14.88 -4.27
C GLY A 4 3.31 14.55 -3.82
N ASN A 5 4.01 15.53 -3.23
CA ASN A 5 5.26 15.30 -2.50
C ASN A 5 4.94 14.46 -1.26
N ILE A 6 4.77 13.16 -1.43
CA ILE A 6 4.63 12.25 -0.32
C ILE A 6 6.06 11.98 0.18
N ASN A 7 6.45 12.64 1.27
CA ASN A 7 7.72 12.35 1.91
C ASN A 7 7.62 10.96 2.59
N ILE A 8 7.96 9.92 1.84
CA ILE A 8 7.92 8.52 2.27
C ILE A 8 8.82 8.30 3.50
N SER A 9 10.00 8.93 3.52
CA SER A 9 11.00 8.73 4.58
C SER A 9 10.61 9.34 5.93
N SER A 10 9.62 10.26 5.96
CA SER A 10 9.08 10.77 7.22
C SER A 10 7.94 9.94 7.80
N ARG A 11 7.35 9.03 7.01
CA ARG A 11 6.19 8.24 7.46
C ARG A 11 6.61 7.09 8.36
N ARG A 12 5.77 6.81 9.34
CA ARG A 12 5.99 5.70 10.29
C ARG A 12 4.90 4.65 10.20
N LEU A 13 5.21 3.45 10.68
CA LEU A 13 4.29 2.30 10.62
C LEU A 13 3.00 2.57 11.39
N GLU A 14 3.09 3.24 12.55
CA GLU A 14 1.95 3.55 13.42
C GLU A 14 0.97 4.57 12.84
N GLU A 15 1.38 5.34 11.82
CA GLU A 15 0.51 6.33 11.16
C GLU A 15 -0.47 5.68 10.18
N ALA A 16 -0.23 4.42 9.80
CA ALA A 16 -1.11 3.66 8.93
C ALA A 16 -2.44 3.35 9.64
N VAL A 17 -3.56 3.63 8.98
CA VAL A 17 -4.90 3.26 9.48
C VAL A 17 -5.19 1.78 9.28
N HIS A 18 -4.50 1.16 8.33
CA HIS A 18 -4.62 -0.26 8.08
C HIS A 18 -3.30 -0.83 7.58
N GLY A 19 -3.00 -2.06 8.00
CA GLY A 19 -1.79 -2.76 7.58
C GLY A 19 -2.04 -4.26 7.47
N GLY A 20 -1.59 -4.87 6.37
CA GLY A 20 -1.80 -6.31 6.19
C GLY A 20 -1.22 -6.88 4.90
N TRP A 21 -1.16 -8.21 4.84
CA TRP A 21 -0.74 -8.94 3.64
C TRP A 21 -1.88 -8.98 2.61
N LEU A 22 -1.59 -8.53 1.40
CA LEU A 22 -2.48 -8.67 0.24
C LEU A 22 -1.76 -9.39 -0.89
N MET A 23 -2.53 -10.16 -1.67
CA MET A 23 -2.03 -10.75 -2.90
C MET A 23 -2.22 -9.74 -4.04
N LYS A 24 -1.11 -9.38 -4.69
CA LYS A 24 -1.13 -8.50 -5.86
C LYS A 24 -0.82 -9.25 -7.14
N ARG A 25 -1.59 -8.96 -8.20
CA ARG A 25 -1.30 -9.43 -9.56
C ARG A 25 -0.32 -8.50 -10.25
N GLY A 26 0.69 -9.04 -10.91
CA GLY A 26 1.59 -8.26 -11.75
C GLY A 26 0.89 -7.77 -13.03
N GLU A 27 1.27 -6.58 -13.48
CA GLU A 27 0.73 -5.94 -14.69
C GLU A 27 1.11 -6.71 -15.96
N HIS A 28 2.41 -6.92 -16.17
CA HIS A 28 2.92 -7.63 -17.36
C HIS A 28 2.97 -9.15 -17.19
N ILE A 29 3.30 -9.63 -15.99
CA ILE A 29 3.32 -11.06 -15.66
C ILE A 29 2.23 -11.30 -14.63
N LYS A 30 1.17 -12.01 -15.05
CA LYS A 30 -0.08 -12.22 -14.30
C LYS A 30 0.05 -13.16 -13.08
N ASN A 31 1.22 -13.22 -12.46
CA ASN A 31 1.45 -13.98 -11.24
C ASN A 31 0.98 -13.17 -10.03
N TRP A 32 0.35 -13.87 -9.09
CA TRP A 32 0.01 -13.31 -7.79
C TRP A 32 1.22 -13.36 -6.87
N ARG A 33 1.49 -12.26 -6.16
CA ARG A 33 2.60 -12.15 -5.22
C ARG A 33 2.15 -11.46 -3.94
N PRO A 34 2.52 -11.96 -2.75
CA PRO A 34 2.20 -11.29 -1.51
C PRO A 34 2.99 -9.99 -1.37
N ARG A 35 2.33 -8.94 -0.88
CA ARG A 35 2.95 -7.69 -0.42
C ARG A 35 2.27 -7.24 0.86
N TYR A 36 3.05 -6.69 1.77
CA TYR A 36 2.53 -6.06 2.97
C TYR A 36 2.14 -4.62 2.61
N PHE A 37 0.86 -4.29 2.69
CA PHE A 37 0.38 -2.95 2.37
C PHE A 37 0.09 -2.15 3.63
N LEU A 38 0.38 -0.85 3.56
CA LEU A 38 0.01 0.16 4.55
C LEU A 38 -0.87 1.21 3.89
N LEU A 39 -2.08 1.39 4.43
CA LEU A 39 -3.00 2.45 4.03
C LEU A 39 -2.93 3.58 5.05
N PHE A 40 -2.76 4.81 4.57
CA PHE A 40 -2.71 6.01 5.38
C PHE A 40 -4.00 6.84 5.24
N LYS A 41 -4.22 7.76 6.19
CA LYS A 41 -5.43 8.62 6.25
C LYS A 41 -5.64 9.48 5.01
N ASP A 42 -4.55 9.87 4.35
CA ASP A 42 -4.57 10.71 3.15
C ASP A 42 -4.74 9.91 1.86
N GLY A 43 -5.02 8.60 1.97
CA GLY A 43 -5.24 7.72 0.83
C GLY A 43 -3.96 7.14 0.25
N ALA A 44 -2.77 7.48 0.76
CA ALA A 44 -1.54 6.82 0.33
C ALA A 44 -1.59 5.33 0.68
N LEU A 45 -1.25 4.47 -0.28
CA LEU A 45 -1.23 3.02 -0.14
C LEU A 45 0.15 2.50 -0.56
N PHE A 46 0.94 2.12 0.44
CA PHE A 46 2.32 1.68 0.25
C PHE A 46 2.44 0.17 0.34
N GLY A 47 3.08 -0.46 -0.65
CA GLY A 47 3.32 -1.91 -0.67
C GLY A 47 4.79 -2.27 -0.51
N PHE A 48 5.05 -3.21 0.41
CA PHE A 48 6.39 -3.68 0.78
C PHE A 48 6.56 -5.17 0.54
N LYS A 49 7.79 -5.62 0.30
CA LYS A 49 8.11 -7.04 0.14
C LYS A 49 7.91 -7.82 1.44
N SER A 50 8.23 -7.20 2.57
CA SER A 50 8.09 -7.72 3.93
C SER A 50 7.41 -6.68 4.80
N LYS A 51 6.87 -7.10 5.94
CA LYS A 51 6.36 -6.19 6.97
C LYS A 51 7.51 -5.25 7.42
N PRO A 52 7.33 -3.92 7.39
CA PRO A 52 8.31 -2.98 7.91
C PRO A 52 8.51 -3.14 9.42
N ASP A 53 9.71 -2.79 9.88
CA ASP A 53 10.05 -2.76 11.31
C ASP A 53 9.37 -1.56 11.98
N PRO A 54 8.66 -1.73 13.12
CA PRO A 54 8.03 -0.61 13.83
C PRO A 54 9.02 0.45 14.34
N ASP A 55 10.26 0.08 14.64
CA ASP A 55 11.23 0.98 15.27
C ASP A 55 12.09 1.74 14.24
N LEU A 56 11.93 1.43 12.95
CA LEU A 56 12.69 2.02 11.86
C LEU A 56 11.81 2.85 10.92
N PRO A 57 12.39 3.87 10.25
CA PRO A 57 11.70 4.54 9.15
C PRO A 57 11.25 3.55 8.08
N LEU A 58 10.14 3.85 7.42
CA LEU A 58 9.65 3.01 6.34
C LEU A 58 10.69 2.96 5.20
N PRO A 59 11.01 1.77 4.67
CA PRO A 59 11.87 1.66 3.50
C PRO A 59 11.16 2.22 2.27
N ASP A 60 11.87 2.32 1.14
CA ASP A 60 11.23 2.72 -0.11
C ASP A 60 10.15 1.69 -0.52
N PRO A 61 8.90 2.13 -0.78
CA PRO A 61 7.81 1.24 -1.15
C PRO A 61 8.01 0.72 -2.58
N LEU A 62 7.68 -0.55 -2.78
CA LEU A 62 7.64 -1.17 -4.12
C LEU A 62 6.36 -0.81 -4.89
N ASN A 63 5.39 -0.27 -4.17
CA ASN A 63 4.11 0.17 -4.70
C ASN A 63 3.71 1.45 -3.95
N ASP A 64 3.57 2.53 -4.69
CA ASP A 64 3.17 3.86 -4.20
C ASP A 64 1.93 4.27 -5.00
N PHE A 65 0.76 4.10 -4.39
CA PHE A 65 -0.52 4.44 -4.99
C PHE A 65 -1.26 5.46 -4.13
N ILE A 66 -2.17 6.22 -4.75
CA ILE A 66 -3.13 7.07 -4.05
C ILE A 66 -4.53 6.51 -4.30
N VAL A 67 -5.21 6.14 -3.22
CA VAL A 67 -6.61 5.70 -3.22
C VAL A 67 -7.48 6.92 -3.00
N LYS A 68 -8.20 7.36 -4.04
CA LYS A 68 -8.98 8.62 -4.01
C LYS A 68 -10.32 8.51 -3.29
N ASP A 69 -10.88 7.32 -3.17
CA ASP A 69 -12.16 7.06 -2.52
C ASP A 69 -12.02 5.93 -1.49
N VAL A 70 -11.60 6.26 -0.27
CA VAL A 70 -11.59 5.33 0.87
C VAL A 70 -12.99 5.31 1.49
N GLN A 71 -13.97 4.75 0.78
CA GLN A 71 -15.28 4.47 1.38
C GLN A 71 -15.17 3.16 2.15
N ASP A 72 -15.11 3.29 3.49
CA ASP A 72 -15.09 2.20 4.47
C ASP A 72 -14.03 1.12 4.20
N ALA A 73 -12.84 1.34 4.77
CA ALA A 73 -11.72 0.39 4.80
C ALA A 73 -12.05 -1.00 5.39
N GLN A 74 -13.29 -1.23 5.85
CA GLN A 74 -13.82 -2.55 6.19
C GLN A 74 -14.16 -3.42 4.97
N TYR A 75 -14.30 -2.82 3.77
CA TYR A 75 -14.63 -3.51 2.52
C TYR A 75 -13.51 -3.43 1.47
N ILE A 76 -12.25 -3.25 1.90
CA ILE A 76 -11.12 -3.75 1.12
C ILE A 76 -11.18 -5.28 1.24
N ASN A 77 -12.15 -5.89 0.55
CA ASN A 77 -12.08 -7.29 0.17
C ASN A 77 -10.64 -7.51 -0.29
N MET A 78 -9.97 -8.54 0.25
CA MET A 78 -8.55 -8.93 0.04
C MET A 78 -8.18 -9.23 -1.44
N VAL A 79 -8.94 -8.69 -2.38
CA VAL A 79 -9.00 -8.92 -3.81
C VAL A 79 -9.01 -7.55 -4.55
N VAL A 80 -8.38 -6.49 -4.00
CA VAL A 80 -8.20 -5.21 -4.74
C VAL A 80 -7.20 -5.32 -5.91
N MET A 81 -6.69 -6.52 -6.22
CA MET A 81 -5.88 -6.75 -7.41
C MET A 81 -6.55 -7.71 -8.41
N VAL A 82 -7.88 -7.90 -8.37
CA VAL A 82 -8.62 -8.46 -9.51
C VAL A 82 -8.97 -7.35 -10.48
N GLY A 83 -8.07 -7.18 -11.44
CA GLY A 83 -8.23 -6.49 -12.73
C GLY A 83 -9.42 -5.55 -12.89
N ASN A 84 -9.19 -4.26 -12.70
CA ASN A 84 -9.59 -3.20 -13.62
C ASN A 84 -8.95 -1.88 -13.16
N LEU A 85 -7.79 -1.58 -13.76
CA LEU A 85 -7.39 -0.23 -14.17
C LEU A 85 -7.15 -0.29 -15.67
#